data_AF-A0A2G6CLY5-F1
#
_entry.id   AF-A0A2G6CLY5-F1
#
_cell.length_a   1.000
_cell.length_b   1.000
_cell.length_c   1.000
_cell.angle_alpha   90.00
_cell.angle_beta   90.00
_cell.angle_gamma   90.00
#
_symmetry.space_group_name_H-M   'P 1'
#
loop_
_entity.id
_entity.type
_entity.pdbx_description
1 polymer ?
#
loop_
_entity_poly.entity_id
_entity_poly.type
_entity_poly.pdbx_seq_one_letter_code
_entity_poly.pdbx_strand_id
1 'polypeptide(L)'
;MTGGIFRGALNLFCAATITLAMSACSKNVGVPGQAAGSAEAASTKSASDPASRLAAAAMKRRRMPPMGKMGKMPPGHPPMHGHGEAKGPTLTWKLPQSWKAVAPATRMRLAQFELAGAAGAKAGSVAVFHFPRQGGSVMGNISRWIRQFKQPADGETAAKPEIVKRRVNGLKVTRVRYSGTYLRSKNPMRMGGAKVEEKDYALLAAIVTTPRGPWFFKGIGPKTTMDAQLKTFDAFLASITLKHPAGAKKPPTGKKPPTGKK
;
A
#
# COMPACT_ATOMS: atom_id res chain seq x y z
N MET A 1 48.27 -59.40 7.06
CA MET A 1 46.82 -59.51 6.80
C MET A 1 46.40 -58.20 6.13
N THR A 2 46.38 -58.02 4.81
CA THR A 2 45.44 -58.58 3.80
C THR A 2 43.97 -58.42 4.23
N GLY A 3 43.05 -57.82 3.47
CA GLY A 3 43.08 -57.25 2.11
C GLY A 3 41.66 -57.24 1.51
N GLY A 4 41.41 -56.49 0.42
CA GLY A 4 40.08 -56.38 -0.24
C GLY A 4 39.50 -54.96 -0.13
N ILE A 5 39.23 -54.18 -1.19
CA ILE A 5 38.97 -54.44 -2.62
C ILE A 5 37.70 -55.27 -2.87
N PHE A 6 36.64 -54.60 -3.31
CA PHE A 6 35.76 -55.13 -4.34
C PHE A 6 35.36 -54.02 -5.32
N ARG A 7 35.51 -54.32 -6.62
CA ARG A 7 35.05 -53.50 -7.76
C ARG A 7 33.91 -54.26 -8.46
N GLY A 8 32.92 -53.54 -8.98
CA GLY A 8 32.02 -53.97 -10.05
C GLY A 8 31.52 -52.70 -10.76
N ALA A 9 31.79 -52.47 -12.05
CA ALA A 9 31.30 -53.21 -13.22
C ALA A 9 29.76 -53.15 -13.28
N LEU A 10 29.16 -52.13 -13.91
CA LEU A 10 29.07 -51.86 -15.37
C LEU A 10 28.22 -52.91 -16.12
N ASN A 11 26.96 -52.56 -16.36
CA ASN A 11 26.10 -53.00 -17.48
C ASN A 11 25.09 -51.84 -17.69
N LEU A 12 25.11 -51.04 -18.75
CA LEU A 12 24.96 -51.31 -20.19
C LEU A 12 23.48 -51.41 -20.63
N PHE A 13 23.00 -50.30 -21.22
CA PHE A 13 21.85 -50.15 -22.14
C PHE A 13 20.44 -50.55 -21.67
N CYS A 14 19.54 -49.55 -21.65
CA CYS A 14 18.49 -49.47 -22.67
C CYS A 14 17.94 -48.04 -22.79
N ALA A 15 17.86 -47.49 -24.00
CA ALA A 15 17.27 -46.18 -24.27
C ALA A 15 15.83 -46.36 -24.78
N ALA A 16 14.88 -45.63 -24.21
CA ALA A 16 13.49 -45.60 -24.69
C ALA A 16 13.08 -44.14 -24.97
N THR A 17 13.36 -43.68 -26.20
CA THR A 17 12.86 -42.41 -26.72
C THR A 17 11.37 -42.53 -27.05
N ILE A 18 10.50 -41.84 -26.31
CA ILE A 18 9.08 -41.74 -26.64
C ILE A 18 8.88 -40.60 -27.63
N THR A 19 8.80 -40.94 -28.92
CA THR A 19 8.41 -40.03 -30.00
C THR A 19 6.89 -39.88 -30.01
N LEU A 20 6.37 -38.72 -29.63
CA LEU A 20 4.94 -38.41 -29.79
C LEU A 20 4.69 -37.88 -31.21
N ALA A 21 4.04 -38.69 -32.03
CA ALA A 21 3.73 -38.33 -33.42
C ALA A 21 2.60 -37.29 -33.52
N MET A 22 2.78 -36.28 -34.37
CA MET A 22 1.68 -35.49 -34.88
C MET A 22 0.95 -36.26 -35.97
N SER A 23 -0.38 -36.21 -35.98
CA SER A 23 -1.20 -36.65 -37.12
C SER A 23 -2.25 -35.59 -37.42
N ALA A 24 -2.31 -35.17 -38.68
CA ALA A 24 -3.22 -34.16 -39.23
C ALA A 24 -3.66 -34.59 -40.64
N CYS A 25 -4.72 -33.95 -41.17
CA CYS A 25 -5.48 -34.33 -42.39
C CYS A 25 -6.31 -35.62 -42.21
N SER A 26 -7.48 -35.83 -42.84
CA SER A 26 -8.28 -35.14 -43.88
C SER A 26 -9.76 -35.67 -43.76
N LYS A 27 -10.83 -35.29 -44.49
CA LYS A 27 -11.14 -34.44 -45.67
C LYS A 27 -12.63 -33.99 -45.52
N ASN A 28 -13.02 -32.72 -45.72
CA ASN A 28 -13.38 -32.06 -47.00
C ASN A 28 -14.77 -32.39 -47.58
N VAL A 29 -15.69 -31.41 -47.61
CA VAL A 29 -16.71 -31.19 -48.67
C VAL A 29 -17.03 -29.67 -48.75
N GLY A 30 -16.73 -29.01 -49.88
CA GLY A 30 -17.36 -27.74 -50.32
C GLY A 30 -18.70 -28.04 -51.04
N VAL A 31 -19.52 -27.11 -51.54
CA VAL A 31 -19.24 -25.99 -52.48
C VAL A 31 -20.36 -24.88 -52.32
N PRO A 32 -20.65 -23.94 -53.25
CA PRO A 32 -20.28 -22.52 -53.14
C PRO A 32 -21.41 -21.48 -52.87
N GLY A 33 -20.99 -20.38 -52.24
CA GLY A 33 -21.13 -18.98 -52.68
C GLY A 33 -22.37 -18.45 -53.43
N GLN A 34 -22.90 -17.33 -52.91
CA GLN A 34 -23.28 -16.17 -53.72
C GLN A 34 -23.12 -14.86 -52.92
N ALA A 35 -22.90 -13.75 -53.62
CA ALA A 35 -22.61 -12.43 -53.03
C ALA A 35 -23.74 -11.42 -53.34
N ALA A 36 -23.95 -10.42 -52.48
CA ALA A 36 -24.52 -9.09 -52.82
C ALA A 36 -24.61 -8.16 -51.59
N GLY A 37 -24.58 -6.83 -51.83
CA GLY A 37 -25.04 -5.78 -50.90
C GLY A 37 -24.04 -5.41 -49.80
N SER A 38 -23.31 -4.29 -49.80
CA SER A 38 -23.66 -2.89 -50.14
C SER A 38 -24.77 -2.29 -49.27
N ALA A 39 -24.38 -1.53 -48.23
CA ALA A 39 -25.09 -0.33 -47.77
C ALA A 39 -24.25 0.44 -46.73
N GLU A 40 -23.43 1.37 -47.22
CA GLU A 40 -23.00 2.53 -46.42
C GLU A 40 -24.22 3.44 -46.21
N ALA A 41 -24.45 3.92 -44.98
CA ALA A 41 -25.49 4.89 -44.69
C ALA A 41 -25.08 5.80 -43.52
N ALA A 42 -24.21 6.77 -43.81
CA ALA A 42 -24.15 7.98 -42.99
C ALA A 42 -25.43 8.78 -43.22
N SER A 43 -26.10 9.22 -42.14
CA SER A 43 -27.16 10.23 -42.25
C SER A 43 -27.00 11.32 -41.19
N THR A 44 -27.13 12.53 -41.69
CA THR A 44 -26.84 13.84 -41.12
C THR A 44 -27.70 14.25 -39.94
N LYS A 45 -27.09 15.08 -39.07
CA LYS A 45 -27.65 16.25 -38.37
C LYS A 45 -29.17 16.29 -38.13
N SER A 46 -29.54 16.37 -36.84
CA SER A 46 -30.61 17.27 -36.41
C SER A 46 -30.07 18.27 -35.39
N ALA A 47 -30.61 19.48 -35.39
CA ALA A 47 -30.16 20.60 -34.57
C ALA A 47 -31.25 21.04 -33.58
N SER A 48 -30.88 21.95 -32.69
CA SER A 48 -31.75 22.77 -31.82
C SER A 48 -32.72 22.05 -30.88
N ASP A 49 -32.36 22.03 -29.59
CA ASP A 49 -33.30 22.32 -28.51
C ASP A 49 -32.65 23.38 -27.58
N PRO A 50 -33.23 24.59 -27.42
CA PRO A 50 -32.60 25.72 -26.71
C PRO A 50 -32.86 25.78 -25.19
N ALA A 51 -33.32 24.69 -24.55
CA ALA A 51 -33.82 24.71 -23.16
C ALA A 51 -32.77 24.61 -22.00
N SER A 52 -31.48 24.88 -22.23
CA SER A 52 -30.42 24.71 -21.20
C SER A 52 -29.45 25.89 -21.03
N ARG A 53 -29.72 27.06 -21.62
CA ARG A 53 -28.84 28.25 -21.55
C ARG A 53 -29.41 29.38 -20.69
N LEU A 54 -29.55 29.16 -19.38
CA LEU A 54 -29.92 30.24 -18.44
C LEU A 54 -29.35 30.07 -17.02
N ALA A 55 -28.02 30.09 -16.91
CA ALA A 55 -27.31 30.23 -15.63
C ALA A 55 -25.90 30.84 -15.81
N ALA A 56 -25.79 31.95 -16.54
CA ALA A 56 -24.52 32.63 -16.79
C ALA A 56 -24.62 34.15 -16.58
N ALA A 57 -24.65 34.59 -15.31
CA ALA A 57 -24.31 35.96 -14.93
C ALA A 57 -24.03 36.11 -13.42
N ALA A 58 -23.26 37.14 -13.08
CA ALA A 58 -23.16 37.77 -11.75
C ALA A 58 -22.59 36.94 -10.57
N MET A 59 -21.27 36.91 -10.47
CA MET A 59 -20.63 37.48 -9.27
C MET A 59 -19.34 38.25 -9.62
N LYS A 60 -19.26 39.49 -9.12
CA LYS A 60 -18.20 40.45 -9.48
C LYS A 60 -16.82 39.96 -9.03
N ARG A 61 -15.82 40.14 -9.89
CA ARG A 61 -14.39 40.04 -9.55
C ARG A 61 -14.07 41.01 -8.40
N ARG A 62 -14.00 40.52 -7.15
CA ARG A 62 -13.32 41.26 -6.07
C ARG A 62 -11.83 41.26 -6.37
N ARG A 63 -11.27 42.43 -6.70
CA ARG A 63 -9.82 42.63 -6.79
C ARG A 63 -9.22 42.34 -5.41
N MET A 64 -8.34 41.36 -5.29
CA MET A 64 -7.49 41.23 -4.11
C MET A 64 -6.38 42.30 -4.20
N PRO A 65 -6.03 42.98 -3.08
CA PRO A 65 -4.88 43.88 -3.07
C PRO A 65 -3.58 43.08 -3.28
N PRO A 66 -2.53 43.69 -3.84
CA PRO A 66 -1.24 43.02 -4.00
C PRO A 66 -0.63 42.68 -2.64
N MET A 67 0.00 41.51 -2.53
CA MET A 67 0.82 41.17 -1.36
C MET A 67 2.02 42.12 -1.28
N GLY A 68 1.97 43.06 -0.33
CA GLY A 68 3.11 43.92 -0.01
C GLY A 68 4.32 43.11 0.46
N LYS A 69 5.52 43.55 0.06
CA LYS A 69 6.78 42.95 0.54
C LYS A 69 7.03 43.33 2.00
N MET A 70 6.99 42.36 2.90
CA MET A 70 7.57 42.39 4.26
C MET A 70 7.60 40.95 4.77
N GLY A 71 8.62 40.45 5.45
CA GLY A 71 9.95 40.97 5.80
C GLY A 71 10.74 39.80 6.43
N LYS A 72 12.02 39.94 6.74
CA LYS A 72 12.71 38.90 7.54
C LYS A 72 12.06 38.84 8.93
N MET A 73 11.57 37.66 9.33
CA MET A 73 10.97 37.47 10.66
C MET A 73 12.04 37.64 11.76
N PRO A 74 11.78 38.39 12.84
CA PRO A 74 12.73 38.52 13.95
C PRO A 74 12.90 37.21 14.73
N PRO A 75 14.04 36.96 15.40
CA PRO A 75 14.19 35.83 16.30
C PRO A 75 13.26 35.97 17.51
N GLY A 76 12.42 34.97 17.81
CA GLY A 76 11.59 34.98 19.02
C GLY A 76 10.19 34.36 18.93
N HIS A 77 9.86 33.57 17.92
CA HIS A 77 8.53 32.92 17.86
C HIS A 77 8.40 31.77 18.86
N PRO A 78 7.31 31.69 19.66
CA PRO A 78 7.03 30.53 20.49
C PRO A 78 6.76 29.28 19.62
N PRO A 79 7.03 28.07 20.13
CA PRO A 79 6.88 26.84 19.35
C PRO A 79 5.43 26.61 18.92
N MET A 80 5.27 26.17 17.67
CA MET A 80 3.96 25.99 17.05
C MET A 80 3.22 24.77 17.62
N HIS A 81 2.51 24.94 18.73
CA HIS A 81 1.56 23.96 19.28
C HIS A 81 0.13 24.36 18.88
N GLY A 82 -0.37 23.74 17.81
CA GLY A 82 -1.57 24.21 17.08
C GLY A 82 -2.55 23.13 16.63
N HIS A 83 -2.49 21.93 17.22
CA HIS A 83 -3.56 20.94 17.14
C HIS A 83 -3.91 20.50 18.55
N GLY A 84 -5.20 20.62 18.93
CA GLY A 84 -5.65 20.37 20.29
C GLY A 84 -5.16 19.03 20.81
N GLU A 85 -4.41 19.06 21.91
CA GLU A 85 -3.77 17.87 22.46
C GLU A 85 -4.82 16.79 22.68
N ALA A 86 -4.62 15.65 22.01
CA ALA A 86 -5.55 14.56 22.08
C ALA A 86 -5.47 13.95 23.49
N LYS A 87 -6.27 14.44 24.46
CA LYS A 87 -6.33 13.88 25.82
C LYS A 87 -6.72 12.40 25.77
N GLY A 88 -5.85 11.51 26.24
CA GLY A 88 -6.02 10.05 26.18
C GLY A 88 -4.76 9.33 25.66
N PRO A 89 -4.75 7.98 25.60
CA PRO A 89 -3.55 7.22 25.25
C PRO A 89 -3.00 7.56 23.86
N THR A 90 -1.68 7.67 23.78
CA THR A 90 -0.92 7.91 22.55
C THR A 90 -0.06 6.69 22.22
N LEU A 91 0.09 6.38 20.94
CA LEU A 91 0.90 5.26 20.48
C LEU A 91 2.39 5.63 20.52
N THR A 92 3.22 4.78 21.13
CA THR A 92 4.67 4.94 21.21
C THR A 92 5.38 3.70 20.65
N TRP A 93 6.61 3.87 20.15
CA TRP A 93 7.43 2.82 19.54
C TRP A 93 8.92 3.09 19.78
N LYS A 94 9.76 2.06 19.61
CA LYS A 94 11.22 2.20 19.53
C LYS A 94 11.61 2.34 18.06
N LEU A 95 12.29 3.42 17.70
CA LEU A 95 12.83 3.59 16.34
C LEU A 95 14.02 2.62 16.14
N PRO A 96 14.07 1.83 15.06
CA PRO A 96 15.24 1.00 14.76
C PRO A 96 16.46 1.87 14.46
N GLN A 97 17.62 1.50 14.99
CA GLN A 97 18.87 2.26 14.76
C GLN A 97 19.26 2.37 13.28
N SER A 98 18.85 1.41 12.44
CA SER A 98 19.08 1.41 10.99
C SER A 98 18.11 2.31 10.19
N TRP A 99 17.16 2.98 10.84
CA TRP A 99 16.20 3.87 10.20
C TRP A 99 16.50 5.32 10.55
N LYS A 100 16.58 6.17 9.53
CA LYS A 100 16.81 7.61 9.69
C LYS A 100 15.49 8.35 9.77
N ALA A 101 15.25 9.11 10.84
CA ALA A 101 14.11 10.03 10.89
C ALA A 101 14.32 11.20 9.92
N VAL A 102 13.29 11.54 9.15
CA VAL A 102 13.31 12.63 8.16
C VAL A 102 12.06 13.49 8.28
N ALA A 103 12.14 14.73 7.79
CA ALA A 103 10.99 15.64 7.76
C ALA A 103 9.81 14.99 7.00
N PRO A 104 8.59 14.95 7.58
CA PRO A 104 7.45 14.34 6.90
C PRO A 104 7.05 15.10 5.64
N ALA A 105 6.95 14.41 4.50
CA ALA A 105 6.71 15.03 3.19
C ALA A 105 5.34 15.74 3.05
N THR A 106 4.39 15.52 3.97
CA THR A 106 3.12 16.24 4.02
C THR A 106 2.68 16.42 5.48
N ARG A 107 1.89 17.46 5.78
CA ARG A 107 1.34 17.74 7.13
C ARG A 107 0.45 16.60 7.69
N MET A 108 -0.01 15.69 6.83
CA MET A 108 -0.83 14.54 7.21
C MET A 108 0.01 13.36 7.76
N ARG A 109 1.33 13.35 7.50
CA ARG A 109 2.25 12.36 8.04
C ARG A 109 2.73 12.83 9.42
N LEU A 110 2.48 12.03 10.45
CA LEU A 110 2.97 12.32 11.81
C LEU A 110 4.46 12.09 11.95
N ALA A 111 5.00 11.11 11.22
CA ALA A 111 6.42 10.82 11.16
C ALA A 111 6.77 10.21 9.80
N GLN A 112 8.04 10.32 9.42
CA GLN A 112 8.59 9.66 8.25
C GLN A 112 10.01 9.18 8.53
N PHE A 113 10.31 7.99 8.02
CA PHE A 113 11.60 7.33 8.16
C PHE A 113 12.13 6.95 6.79
N GLU A 114 13.44 7.03 6.63
CA GLU A 114 14.20 6.53 5.49
C GLU A 114 14.90 5.22 5.89
N LEU A 115 14.78 4.23 5.02
CA LEU A 115 15.30 2.88 5.19
C LEU A 115 16.43 2.72 4.18
N ALA A 116 17.67 2.56 4.66
CA ALA A 116 18.85 2.43 3.81
C ALA A 116 18.67 1.30 2.77
N GLY A 117 19.09 1.58 1.54
CA GLY A 117 18.99 0.64 0.42
C GLY A 117 19.84 -0.61 0.62
N ALA A 118 19.31 -1.77 0.24
CA ALA A 118 20.06 -3.02 0.26
C ALA A 118 20.80 -3.22 -1.07
N ALA A 119 22.08 -3.65 -1.01
CA ALA A 119 22.88 -4.01 -2.19
C ALA A 119 22.86 -2.97 -3.33
N GLY A 120 23.04 -1.68 -3.00
CA GLY A 120 23.06 -0.58 -3.98
C GLY A 120 21.68 -0.15 -4.51
N ALA A 121 20.58 -0.79 -4.08
CA ALA A 121 19.24 -0.37 -4.43
C ALA A 121 18.89 1.00 -3.80
N LYS A 122 17.85 1.67 -4.33
CA LYS A 122 17.33 2.92 -3.74
C LYS A 122 16.83 2.69 -2.31
N ALA A 123 16.88 3.75 -1.50
CA ALA A 123 16.28 3.76 -0.17
C ALA A 123 14.75 3.53 -0.22
N GLY A 124 14.22 2.89 0.82
CA GLY A 124 12.79 2.82 1.08
C GLY A 124 12.35 3.93 2.04
N SER A 125 11.04 4.16 2.18
CA SER A 125 10.53 5.06 3.21
C SER A 125 9.26 4.53 3.87
N VAL A 126 9.20 4.65 5.20
CA VAL A 126 8.02 4.38 6.02
C VAL A 126 7.42 5.69 6.51
N ALA A 127 6.13 5.90 6.26
CA ALA A 127 5.38 7.05 6.79
C ALA A 127 4.33 6.59 7.81
N VAL A 128 4.15 7.39 8.87
CA VAL A 128 3.19 7.14 9.95
C VAL A 128 2.01 8.10 9.86
N PHE A 129 0.79 7.58 9.99
CA PHE A 129 -0.45 8.33 10.00
C PHE A 129 -1.34 7.86 11.14
N HIS A 130 -2.07 8.77 11.77
CA HIS A 130 -3.17 8.46 12.69
C HIS A 130 -4.41 9.18 12.20
N PHE A 131 -5.52 8.46 12.09
CA PHE A 131 -6.81 9.05 11.77
C PHE A 131 -7.72 8.88 13.00
N PRO A 132 -7.92 9.94 13.81
CA PRO A 132 -8.86 9.89 14.92
C PRO A 132 -10.30 9.89 14.39
N ARG A 133 -11.17 9.05 14.95
CA ARG A 133 -12.61 8.92 14.63
C ARG A 133 -12.97 8.48 13.20
N GLN A 134 -12.02 8.48 12.27
CA GLN A 134 -12.18 8.08 10.86
C GLN A 134 -11.03 7.13 10.45
N GLY A 135 -11.15 6.43 9.32
CA GLY A 135 -10.07 5.57 8.81
C GLY A 135 -10.53 4.40 7.95
N GLY A 136 -11.79 3.96 8.10
CA GLY A 136 -12.36 2.85 7.34
C GLY A 136 -11.85 1.47 7.80
N SER A 137 -12.28 0.42 7.09
CA SER A 137 -11.95 -0.97 7.45
C SER A 137 -10.47 -1.32 7.15
N VAL A 138 -9.92 -2.26 7.92
CA VAL A 138 -8.55 -2.79 7.72
C VAL A 138 -8.36 -3.31 6.29
N MET A 139 -9.29 -4.14 5.82
CA MET A 139 -9.23 -4.71 4.47
C MET A 139 -9.43 -3.64 3.38
N GLY A 140 -10.35 -2.69 3.56
CA GLY A 140 -10.54 -1.59 2.61
C GLY A 140 -9.29 -0.72 2.44
N ASN A 141 -8.51 -0.53 3.52
CA ASN A 141 -7.20 0.13 3.44
C ASN A 141 -6.17 -0.70 2.69
N ILE A 142 -6.07 -2.01 2.98
CA ILE A 142 -5.16 -2.92 2.28
C ILE A 142 -5.45 -2.94 0.77
N SER A 143 -6.73 -3.10 0.37
CA SER A 143 -7.13 -3.03 -1.04
C SER A 143 -6.81 -1.67 -1.69
N ARG A 144 -6.98 -0.55 -0.95
CA ARG A 144 -6.58 0.79 -1.44
C ARG A 144 -5.07 0.96 -1.62
N TRP A 145 -4.24 0.22 -0.90
CA TRP A 145 -2.79 0.25 -1.09
C TRP A 145 -2.34 -0.68 -2.22
N ILE A 146 -2.94 -1.86 -2.36
CA ILE A 146 -2.67 -2.79 -3.47
C ILE A 146 -3.02 -2.15 -4.82
N ARG A 147 -4.13 -1.40 -4.92
CA ARG A 147 -4.50 -0.62 -6.11
C ARG A 147 -3.54 0.53 -6.47
N GLN A 148 -2.46 0.74 -5.72
CA GLN A 148 -1.38 1.66 -6.09
C GLN A 148 -0.28 0.96 -6.88
N PHE A 149 -0.39 -0.35 -7.05
CA PHE A 149 0.44 -1.15 -7.95
C PHE A 149 -0.34 -1.43 -9.25
N LYS A 150 0.38 -1.76 -10.31
CA LYS A 150 -0.21 -2.28 -11.55
C LYS A 150 -1.03 -3.52 -11.22
N GLN A 151 -2.30 -3.52 -11.59
CA GLN A 151 -3.14 -4.70 -11.46
C GLN A 151 -2.84 -5.65 -12.63
N PRO A 152 -3.05 -6.97 -12.48
CA PRO A 152 -2.99 -7.91 -13.61
C PRO A 152 -3.91 -7.47 -14.74
N ALA A 153 -3.55 -7.83 -15.98
CA ALA A 153 -4.47 -7.80 -17.11
C ALA A 153 -5.58 -8.87 -16.96
N ASP A 154 -6.61 -8.80 -17.79
CA ASP A 154 -7.66 -9.83 -17.79
C ASP A 154 -7.06 -11.21 -18.14
N GLY A 155 -7.34 -12.21 -17.32
CA GLY A 155 -6.74 -13.55 -17.40
C GLY A 155 -5.41 -13.73 -16.65
N GLU A 156 -4.72 -12.66 -16.24
CA GLU A 156 -3.52 -12.77 -15.41
C GLU A 156 -3.84 -13.00 -13.92
N THR A 157 -3.05 -13.84 -13.25
CA THR A 157 -3.23 -14.08 -11.80
C THR A 157 -2.66 -12.92 -10.98
N ALA A 158 -3.52 -12.27 -10.19
CA ALA A 158 -3.10 -11.27 -9.22
C ALA A 158 -2.10 -11.84 -8.20
N ALA A 159 -0.99 -11.13 -7.98
CA ALA A 159 -0.13 -11.40 -6.82
C ALA A 159 -0.97 -11.33 -5.52
N LYS A 160 -0.84 -12.35 -4.66
CA LYS A 160 -1.60 -12.42 -3.40
C LYS A 160 -0.87 -11.60 -2.31
N PRO A 161 -1.55 -10.71 -1.58
CA PRO A 161 -0.94 -10.01 -0.46
C PRO A 161 -0.66 -10.96 0.71
N GLU A 162 0.55 -10.87 1.26
CA GLU A 162 0.94 -11.54 2.49
C GLU A 162 0.36 -10.75 3.67
N ILE A 163 -0.66 -11.28 4.35
CA ILE A 163 -1.34 -10.59 5.46
C ILE A 163 -1.15 -11.38 6.75
N VAL A 164 -0.49 -10.76 7.73
CA VAL A 164 -0.25 -11.34 9.06
C VAL A 164 -1.00 -10.54 10.12
N LYS A 165 -1.90 -11.20 10.84
CA LYS A 165 -2.64 -10.62 11.97
C LYS A 165 -2.01 -11.10 13.27
N ARG A 166 -1.62 -10.18 14.16
CA ARG A 166 -1.14 -10.51 15.51
C ARG A 166 -1.67 -9.55 16.56
N ARG A 167 -1.46 -9.91 17.83
CA ARG A 167 -1.59 -8.97 18.96
C ARG A 167 -0.20 -8.52 19.41
N VAL A 168 -0.07 -7.24 19.72
CA VAL A 168 1.14 -6.65 20.33
C VAL A 168 0.66 -5.77 21.47
N ASN A 169 1.08 -6.06 22.71
CA ASN A 169 0.74 -5.25 23.89
C ASN A 169 -0.77 -4.94 24.00
N GLY A 170 -1.61 -5.96 23.76
CA GLY A 170 -3.08 -5.88 23.73
C GLY A 170 -3.70 -5.37 22.42
N LEU A 171 -2.95 -4.60 21.61
CA LEU A 171 -3.42 -4.01 20.35
C LEU A 171 -3.56 -5.04 19.23
N LYS A 172 -4.55 -4.86 18.35
CA LYS A 172 -4.67 -5.63 17.11
C LYS A 172 -3.77 -5.00 16.04
N VAL A 173 -2.82 -5.77 15.52
CA VAL A 173 -1.90 -5.37 14.46
C VAL A 173 -2.14 -6.25 13.24
N THR A 174 -2.39 -5.64 12.07
CA THR A 174 -2.42 -6.33 10.78
C THR A 174 -1.28 -5.83 9.92
N ARG A 175 -0.23 -6.63 9.74
CA ARG A 175 0.84 -6.39 8.76
C ARG A 175 0.37 -6.86 7.39
N VAL A 176 0.71 -6.11 6.34
CA VAL A 176 0.61 -6.53 4.95
C VAL A 176 1.96 -6.33 4.25
N ARG A 177 2.34 -7.31 3.43
CA ARG A 177 3.41 -7.19 2.45
C ARG A 177 2.86 -7.52 1.06
N TYR A 178 3.26 -6.75 0.06
CA TYR A 178 2.82 -6.91 -1.34
C TYR A 178 3.92 -6.36 -2.26
N SER A 179 4.19 -7.01 -3.39
CA SER A 179 5.22 -6.57 -4.35
C SER A 179 4.69 -6.56 -5.78
N GLY A 180 5.24 -5.67 -6.60
CA GLY A 180 4.92 -5.53 -8.02
C GLY A 180 5.40 -4.18 -8.57
N THR A 181 4.86 -3.77 -9.71
CA THR A 181 5.13 -2.44 -10.29
C THR A 181 4.32 -1.37 -9.55
N TYR A 182 4.98 -0.50 -8.80
CA TYR A 182 4.33 0.59 -8.07
C TYR A 182 4.06 1.79 -8.99
N LEU A 183 2.83 2.32 -8.96
CA LEU A 183 2.39 3.41 -9.83
C LEU A 183 2.49 4.76 -9.10
N ARG A 184 3.71 5.31 -8.99
CA ARG A 184 3.99 6.55 -8.27
C ARG A 184 3.47 7.77 -9.04
N SER A 185 2.57 8.56 -8.47
CA SER A 185 2.15 9.82 -9.10
C SER A 185 3.32 10.80 -9.22
N LYS A 186 3.52 11.38 -10.42
CA LYS A 186 4.48 12.49 -10.64
C LYS A 186 4.01 13.79 -9.99
N ASN A 187 2.70 14.02 -9.97
CA ASN A 187 2.09 15.20 -9.36
C ASN A 187 0.90 14.77 -8.48
N PRO A 188 1.09 14.52 -7.17
CA PRO A 188 0.04 14.03 -6.30
C PRO A 188 -1.10 15.03 -6.03
N MET A 189 -0.97 16.29 -6.47
CA MET A 189 -2.04 17.29 -6.37
C MET A 189 -2.96 17.33 -7.60
N ARG A 190 -2.60 16.67 -8.72
CA ARG A 190 -3.44 16.59 -9.92
C ARG A 190 -4.16 15.25 -9.99
N MET A 191 -5.49 15.25 -9.89
CA MET A 191 -6.31 14.08 -10.19
C MET A 191 -6.06 13.60 -11.63
N GLY A 192 -5.87 12.29 -11.81
CA GLY A 192 -5.49 11.73 -13.12
C GLY A 192 -4.07 12.09 -13.60
N GLY A 193 -3.21 12.64 -12.73
CA GLY A 193 -1.82 12.95 -13.07
C GLY A 193 -1.00 11.75 -13.53
N ALA A 194 -0.03 11.99 -14.43
CA ALA A 194 0.85 10.97 -14.96
C ALA A 194 1.58 10.20 -13.83
N LYS A 195 1.66 8.88 -13.96
CA LYS A 195 2.33 7.99 -13.01
C LYS A 195 3.67 7.52 -13.58
N VAL A 196 4.64 7.25 -12.71
CA VAL A 196 5.86 6.50 -13.02
C VAL A 196 5.60 5.06 -12.62
N GLU A 197 5.87 4.12 -13.53
CA GLU A 197 6.00 2.70 -13.20
C GLU A 197 7.37 2.48 -12.52
N GLU A 198 7.36 2.24 -11.22
CA GLU A 198 8.53 1.81 -10.46
C GLU A 198 8.46 0.27 -10.34
N LYS A 199 9.12 -0.43 -11.26
CA LYS A 199 9.20 -1.90 -11.29
C LYS A 199 9.95 -2.43 -10.06
N ASP A 200 9.61 -3.65 -9.65
CA ASP A 200 10.24 -4.36 -8.53
C ASP A 200 10.20 -3.56 -7.21
N TYR A 201 9.05 -2.96 -6.90
CA TYR A 201 8.80 -2.29 -5.63
C TYR A 201 7.95 -3.18 -4.71
N ALA A 202 8.01 -2.88 -3.41
CA ALA A 202 7.15 -3.51 -2.42
C ALA A 202 6.53 -2.50 -1.46
N LEU A 203 5.31 -2.84 -1.05
CA LEU A 203 4.60 -2.31 0.11
C LEU A 203 4.95 -3.20 1.31
N LEU A 204 5.39 -2.57 2.39
CA LEU A 204 5.49 -3.18 3.71
C LEU A 204 4.77 -2.27 4.69
N ALA A 205 3.56 -2.64 5.09
CA ALA A 205 2.69 -1.76 5.85
C ALA A 205 2.00 -2.48 7.01
N ALA A 206 1.49 -1.71 7.97
CA ALA A 206 0.70 -2.24 9.05
C ALA A 206 -0.41 -1.28 9.48
N ILE A 207 -1.50 -1.86 9.99
CA ILE A 207 -2.62 -1.17 10.61
C ILE A 207 -2.68 -1.61 12.06
N VAL A 208 -2.52 -0.67 12.99
CA VAL A 208 -2.64 -0.88 14.43
C VAL A 208 -3.96 -0.26 14.89
N THR A 209 -4.90 -1.09 15.31
CA THR A 209 -6.20 -0.63 15.80
C THR A 209 -6.08 -0.21 17.26
N THR A 210 -6.29 1.07 17.55
CA THR A 210 -6.34 1.61 18.91
C THR A 210 -7.76 2.09 19.25
N PRO A 211 -8.12 2.28 20.54
CA PRO A 211 -9.41 2.86 20.93
C PRO A 211 -9.68 4.25 20.33
N ARG A 212 -8.65 4.95 19.88
CA ARG A 212 -8.73 6.30 19.30
C ARG A 212 -8.65 6.32 17.77
N GLY A 213 -8.90 5.17 17.13
CA GLY A 213 -8.80 5.01 15.69
C GLY A 213 -7.52 4.30 15.23
N PRO A 214 -7.44 3.96 13.94
CA PRO A 214 -6.32 3.23 13.38
C PRO A 214 -5.07 4.10 13.19
N TRP A 215 -3.93 3.52 13.55
CA TRP A 215 -2.60 4.01 13.14
C TRP A 215 -2.12 3.20 11.95
N PHE A 216 -1.57 3.89 10.96
CA PHE A 216 -1.05 3.30 9.73
C PHE A 216 0.44 3.56 9.63
N PHE A 217 1.20 2.48 9.48
CA PHE A 217 2.63 2.49 9.20
C PHE A 217 2.79 2.00 7.77
N LYS A 218 3.15 2.86 6.82
CA LYS A 218 3.18 2.51 5.40
C LYS A 218 4.57 2.68 4.81
N GLY A 219 5.26 1.56 4.58
CA GLY A 219 6.51 1.45 3.86
C GLY A 219 6.32 1.25 2.35
N ILE A 220 7.08 1.99 1.53
CA ILE A 220 7.21 1.79 0.08
C ILE A 220 8.70 1.94 -0.29
N GLY A 221 9.21 1.07 -1.16
CA GLY A 221 10.57 1.14 -1.72
C GLY A 221 10.84 -0.02 -2.66
N PRO A 222 12.08 -0.13 -3.20
CA PRO A 222 12.50 -1.31 -3.97
C PRO A 222 12.30 -2.60 -3.16
N LYS A 223 11.86 -3.66 -3.83
CA LYS A 223 11.53 -4.96 -3.22
C LYS A 223 12.71 -5.51 -2.42
N THR A 224 13.93 -5.42 -2.94
CA THR A 224 15.16 -5.82 -2.25
C THR A 224 15.35 -5.09 -0.92
N THR A 225 15.25 -3.75 -0.93
CA THR A 225 15.32 -2.91 0.28
C THR A 225 14.21 -3.25 1.28
N MET A 226 12.96 -3.40 0.83
CA MET A 226 11.84 -3.66 1.73
C MET A 226 11.85 -5.09 2.30
N ASP A 227 12.30 -6.07 1.53
CA ASP A 227 12.41 -7.47 1.96
C ASP A 227 13.53 -7.64 3.00
N ALA A 228 14.68 -7.00 2.79
CA ALA A 228 15.77 -6.94 3.78
C ALA A 228 15.32 -6.30 5.11
N GLN A 229 14.39 -5.34 5.05
CA GLN A 229 13.88 -4.62 6.21
C GLN A 229 12.67 -5.30 6.89
N LEU A 230 12.20 -6.46 6.40
CA LEU A 230 11.02 -7.13 6.93
C LEU A 230 11.15 -7.47 8.43
N LYS A 231 12.28 -8.07 8.84
CA LYS A 231 12.56 -8.40 10.25
C LYS A 231 12.61 -7.15 11.14
N THR A 232 13.28 -6.10 10.66
CA THR A 232 13.38 -4.79 11.35
C THR A 232 12.01 -4.14 11.52
N PHE A 233 11.16 -4.18 10.49
CA PHE A 233 9.79 -3.68 10.53
C PHE A 233 8.93 -4.49 11.51
N ASP A 234 9.09 -5.82 11.55
CA ASP A 234 8.36 -6.65 12.51
C ASP A 234 8.79 -6.41 13.97
N ALA A 235 10.08 -6.18 14.23
CA ALA A 235 10.59 -5.78 15.54
C ALA A 235 10.12 -4.36 15.95
N PHE A 236 10.14 -3.41 15.02
CA PHE A 236 9.54 -2.08 15.19
C PHE A 236 8.07 -2.18 15.61
N LEU A 237 7.26 -2.97 14.89
CA LEU A 237 5.86 -3.18 15.23
C LEU A 237 5.66 -3.90 16.58
N ALA A 238 6.58 -4.79 16.98
CA ALA A 238 6.54 -5.46 18.28
C ALA A 238 6.84 -4.51 19.45
N SER A 239 7.57 -3.42 19.20
CA SER A 239 7.85 -2.37 20.20
C SER A 239 6.67 -1.44 20.51
N ILE A 240 5.57 -1.56 19.76
CA ILE A 240 4.44 -0.62 19.84
C ILE A 240 3.67 -0.79 21.15
N THR A 241 3.49 0.30 21.87
CA THR A 241 2.75 0.37 23.14
C THR A 241 1.79 1.55 23.16
N LEU A 242 0.72 1.46 23.97
CA LEU A 242 -0.07 2.63 24.34
C LEU A 242 0.55 3.27 25.59
N LYS A 243 1.08 4.49 25.45
CA LYS A 243 1.39 5.33 26.61
C LYS A 243 0.11 6.04 27.05
N HIS A 244 -0.40 5.69 28.24
CA HIS A 244 -1.42 6.51 28.89
C HIS A 244 -0.78 7.84 29.33
N PRO A 245 -1.48 8.99 29.23
CA PRO A 245 -1.07 10.20 29.94
C PRO A 245 -0.92 9.91 31.44
N ALA A 246 0.13 10.45 32.05
CA ALA A 246 0.35 10.31 33.48
C ALA A 246 -0.83 10.91 34.26
N GLY A 247 -1.37 10.16 35.23
CA GLY A 247 -2.56 10.56 36.01
C GLY A 247 -3.85 9.81 35.69
N ALA A 248 -3.90 8.99 34.62
CA ALA A 248 -5.05 8.10 34.39
C ALA A 248 -5.10 6.98 35.44
N LYS A 249 -6.06 7.05 36.38
CA LYS A 249 -6.31 5.99 37.36
C LYS A 249 -6.54 4.66 36.65
N LYS A 250 -5.83 3.62 37.10
CA LYS A 250 -6.02 2.22 36.65
C LYS A 250 -7.51 1.86 36.78
N PRO A 251 -8.14 1.19 35.79
CA PRO A 251 -9.52 0.73 35.94
C PRO A 251 -9.65 -0.13 37.20
N PRO A 252 -10.69 0.07 38.03
CA PRO A 252 -10.87 -0.77 39.22
C PRO A 252 -11.04 -2.22 38.79
N THR A 253 -10.20 -3.10 39.31
CA THR A 253 -10.32 -4.55 39.12
C THR A 253 -11.65 -5.01 39.72
N GLY A 254 -12.57 -5.42 38.85
CA GLY A 254 -13.93 -5.79 39.21
C GLY A 254 -14.00 -6.87 40.27
N LYS A 255 -14.61 -6.49 41.40
CA LYS A 255 -14.93 -7.27 42.60
C LYS A 255 -15.26 -8.76 42.32
N LYS A 256 -14.70 -9.64 43.17
CA LYS A 256 -15.20 -11.01 43.38
C LYS A 256 -16.70 -10.95 43.72
N PRO A 257 -17.58 -11.81 43.16
CA PRO A 257 -18.99 -11.84 43.54
C PRO A 257 -19.15 -12.15 45.03
N PRO A 258 -20.12 -11.54 45.74
CA PRO A 258 -20.45 -11.94 47.10
C PRO A 258 -21.03 -13.35 47.08
N THR A 259 -20.44 -14.24 47.87
CA THR A 259 -20.96 -15.60 48.11
C THR A 259 -22.21 -15.51 48.99
N GLY A 260 -23.38 -15.49 48.36
CA GLY A 260 -24.66 -15.65 49.07
C GLY A 260 -24.79 -17.05 49.65
N LYS A 261 -24.62 -17.17 50.97
CA LYS A 261 -25.06 -18.32 51.78
C LYS A 261 -25.84 -17.79 52.98
N LYS A 262 -27.17 -17.83 52.89
CA LYS A 262 -28.10 -18.39 53.88
C LYS A 262 -29.52 -18.28 53.31
#